data_AF-A3RFM2-F1
#
_entry.id   AF-A3RFM2-F1
#
_cell.length_a   1.000
_cell.length_b   1.000
_cell.length_c   1.000
_cell.angle_alpha   90.00
_cell.angle_beta   90.00
_cell.angle_gamma   90.00
#
_symmetry.space_group_name_H-M   'P 1'
#
loop_
_entity.id
_entity.type
_entity.pdbx_description
1 polymer ?
#
loop_
_entity_poly.entity_id
_entity_poly.type
_entity_poly.pdbx_seq_one_letter_code
_entity_poly.pdbx_strand_id
1 'polypeptide(L)'
;MTGVYGGIVIDPATGVDGVRADRDYTILLSDWTDEDPMRVLSKLKVQSDYYNYIKPTVFDFFRDVSNDGVKSAFEKRKMWNEMRMNPTDLADLSGATLTYLTNGVTPAGNWTGLFKPGEKVRLRFINGSGNTFYDVRIPGLKLKVIQVDGQNLEPVSVDEFRFGPGETYDVLVEPRDDAYTIFSQSMDRTGYARGTLAVRAGLNAQVPAVDKPEWLTMNDMMGGMGGMGGMDHSKMDMGGMNQGSMAGMNHGAMTMD
;
A
#
# COMPACT_ATOMS: atom_id res chain seq x y z
N MET A 1 -1.07 -2.94 -16.15
CA MET A 1 -2.04 -1.83 -16.14
C MET A 1 -1.82 -0.98 -17.37
N THR A 2 -2.87 -0.45 -17.99
CA THR A 2 -2.79 0.23 -19.30
C THR A 2 -2.54 1.74 -19.21
N GLY A 3 -2.31 2.28 -18.01
CA GLY A 3 -1.98 3.69 -17.81
C GLY A 3 -3.17 4.65 -17.91
N VAL A 4 -4.41 4.14 -17.78
CA VAL A 4 -5.62 4.97 -17.83
C VAL A 4 -5.92 5.53 -16.44
N TYR A 5 -5.21 6.60 -16.08
CA TYR A 5 -5.40 7.35 -14.83
C TYR A 5 -5.14 8.84 -15.07
N GLY A 6 -5.56 9.68 -14.13
CA GLY A 6 -5.33 11.12 -14.18
C GLY A 6 -5.72 11.79 -12.87
N GLY A 7 -5.48 13.10 -12.80
CA GLY A 7 -5.89 13.93 -11.67
C GLY A 7 -6.65 15.14 -12.17
N ILE A 8 -7.68 15.54 -11.42
CA ILE A 8 -8.38 16.81 -11.60
C ILE A 8 -8.30 17.59 -10.28
N VAL A 9 -7.90 18.85 -10.37
CA VAL A 9 -7.95 19.79 -9.25
C VAL A 9 -9.15 20.70 -9.50
N ILE A 10 -10.05 20.76 -8.53
CA ILE A 10 -11.23 21.63 -8.58
C ILE A 10 -11.03 22.70 -7.52
N ASP A 11 -10.73 23.91 -7.98
CA ASP A 11 -10.57 25.05 -7.08
C ASP A 11 -11.92 25.48 -6.49
N PRO A 12 -11.94 25.96 -5.24
CA PRO A 12 -13.15 26.49 -4.64
C PRO A 12 -13.63 27.72 -5.42
N ALA A 13 -14.94 27.92 -5.48
CA ALA A 13 -15.54 29.06 -6.19
C ALA A 13 -15.07 30.43 -5.66
N THR A 14 -14.61 30.49 -4.40
CA THR A 14 -14.02 31.68 -3.78
C THR A 14 -12.62 32.02 -4.32
N GLY A 15 -11.97 31.10 -5.03
CA GLY A 15 -10.58 31.20 -5.49
C GLY A 15 -9.55 31.06 -4.37
N VAL A 16 -9.98 30.78 -3.13
CA VAL A 16 -9.10 30.64 -1.96
C VAL A 16 -9.51 29.40 -1.19
N ASP A 17 -8.58 28.44 -1.07
CA ASP A 17 -8.77 27.16 -0.37
C ASP A 17 -8.31 27.18 1.10
N GLY A 18 -7.88 28.35 1.59
CA GLY A 18 -7.41 28.55 2.96
C GLY A 18 -5.96 28.09 3.19
N VAL A 19 -5.29 27.54 2.17
CA VAL A 19 -3.95 26.99 2.28
C VAL A 19 -2.96 27.88 1.52
N ARG A 20 -2.05 28.53 2.25
CA ARG A 20 -0.99 29.35 1.65
C ARG A 20 0.23 28.50 1.30
N ALA A 21 0.42 28.26 0.01
CA ALA A 21 1.63 27.70 -0.58
C ALA A 21 2.23 28.68 -1.58
N ASP A 22 3.54 28.67 -1.72
CA ASP A 22 4.27 29.47 -2.72
C ASP A 22 4.36 28.71 -4.06
N ARG A 23 4.23 27.38 -4.01
CA ARG A 23 4.31 26.47 -5.16
C ARG A 23 3.50 25.21 -4.96
N ASP A 24 2.87 24.75 -6.03
CA ASP A 24 2.12 23.50 -6.06
C ASP A 24 2.76 22.51 -7.04
N TYR A 25 2.89 21.26 -6.62
CA TYR A 25 3.25 20.13 -7.47
C TYR A 25 2.24 19.00 -7.33
N THR A 26 1.77 18.48 -8.45
CA THR A 26 1.05 17.20 -8.49
C THR A 26 2.06 16.06 -8.53
N ILE A 27 1.90 15.12 -7.61
CA ILE A 27 2.69 13.89 -7.51
C ILE A 27 1.74 12.71 -7.74
N LEU A 28 1.63 12.29 -9.01
CA LEU A 28 0.84 11.12 -9.38
C LEU A 28 1.71 9.87 -9.28
N LEU A 29 1.34 8.96 -8.39
CA LEU A 29 1.97 7.65 -8.27
C LEU A 29 1.18 6.62 -9.06
N SER A 30 1.87 5.75 -9.79
CA SER A 30 1.25 4.66 -10.55
C SER A 30 2.14 3.44 -10.59
N ASP A 31 1.57 2.29 -10.94
CA ASP A 31 2.26 1.03 -11.14
C ASP A 31 2.07 0.55 -12.59
N TRP A 32 3.17 0.09 -13.18
CA TRP A 32 3.26 -0.38 -14.55
C TRP A 32 3.70 -1.83 -14.57
N THR A 33 3.21 -2.61 -15.53
CA THR A 33 3.74 -3.95 -15.80
C THR A 33 3.87 -4.10 -17.30
N ASP A 34 4.98 -4.71 -17.72
CA ASP A 34 5.21 -5.07 -19.13
C ASP A 34 4.47 -6.38 -19.51
N GLU A 35 3.85 -7.05 -18.55
CA GLU A 35 3.00 -8.21 -18.80
C GLU A 35 1.58 -7.79 -19.23
N ASP A 36 0.94 -8.66 -20.01
CA ASP A 36 -0.49 -8.54 -20.32
C ASP A 36 -1.31 -8.62 -19.01
N PRO A 37 -2.10 -7.58 -18.66
CA PRO A 37 -2.90 -7.56 -17.44
C PRO A 37 -3.88 -8.74 -17.31
N MET A 38 -4.46 -9.21 -18.42
CA MET A 38 -5.39 -10.36 -18.39
C MET A 38 -4.65 -11.67 -18.13
N ARG A 39 -3.40 -11.78 -18.56
CA ARG A 39 -2.52 -12.90 -18.22
C ARG A 39 -2.11 -12.87 -16.75
N VAL A 40 -1.77 -11.69 -16.23
CA VAL A 40 -1.49 -11.48 -14.80
C VAL A 40 -2.70 -11.91 -13.97
N LEU A 41 -3.90 -11.44 -14.32
CA LEU A 41 -5.14 -11.84 -13.63
C LEU A 41 -5.40 -13.35 -13.71
N SER A 42 -5.15 -13.98 -14.86
CA SER A 42 -5.30 -15.43 -14.99
C SER A 42 -4.35 -16.20 -14.09
N LYS A 43 -3.11 -15.74 -13.90
CA LYS A 43 -2.16 -16.36 -12.97
C LYS A 43 -2.66 -16.23 -11.52
N LEU A 44 -3.08 -15.03 -11.11
CA LEU A 44 -3.59 -14.79 -9.76
C LEU A 44 -4.84 -15.61 -9.43
N LYS A 45 -5.74 -15.80 -10.40
CA LYS A 45 -6.94 -16.66 -10.23
C LYS A 45 -6.61 -18.13 -10.01
N VAL A 46 -5.49 -18.61 -10.54
CA VAL A 46 -5.03 -20.00 -10.37
C VAL A 46 -4.18 -20.14 -9.12
N GLN A 47 -3.35 -19.14 -8.83
CA GLN A 47 -2.40 -19.11 -7.73
C GLN A 47 -2.22 -17.67 -7.25
N SER A 48 -2.81 -17.33 -6.11
CA SER A 48 -2.78 -15.96 -5.57
C SER A 48 -1.38 -15.52 -5.15
N ASP A 49 -0.53 -16.42 -4.66
CA ASP A 49 0.83 -16.11 -4.19
C ASP A 49 1.89 -16.12 -5.31
N TYR A 50 1.49 -16.11 -6.59
CA TYR A 50 2.39 -16.32 -7.73
C TYR A 50 3.53 -15.29 -7.81
N TYR A 51 3.24 -14.02 -7.52
CA TYR A 51 4.23 -12.93 -7.54
C TYR A 51 4.85 -12.66 -6.17
N ASN A 52 4.51 -13.45 -5.14
CA ASN A 52 5.08 -13.32 -3.82
C ASN A 52 6.31 -14.25 -3.68
N TYR A 53 7.49 -13.66 -3.83
CA TYR A 53 8.77 -14.37 -3.71
C TYR A 53 9.38 -14.31 -2.31
N ILE A 54 8.77 -13.57 -1.38
CA ILE A 54 9.24 -13.49 0.01
C ILE A 54 8.64 -14.68 0.76
N LYS A 55 9.27 -15.85 0.64
CA LYS A 55 8.79 -17.08 1.29
C LYS A 55 9.66 -17.42 2.51
N PRO A 56 9.06 -17.91 3.62
CA PRO A 56 9.81 -18.35 4.79
C PRO A 56 10.86 -19.41 4.43
N THR A 57 12.10 -19.20 4.85
CA THR A 57 13.22 -20.13 4.57
C THR A 57 13.51 -21.05 5.76
N VAL A 58 14.37 -22.05 5.57
CA VAL A 58 14.86 -22.91 6.67
C VAL A 58 15.68 -22.10 7.68
N PHE A 59 16.41 -21.08 7.25
CA PHE A 59 17.17 -20.22 8.15
C PHE A 59 16.27 -19.34 9.02
N ASP A 60 15.15 -18.85 8.47
CA ASP A 60 14.17 -18.11 9.25
C ASP A 60 13.57 -18.97 10.37
N PHE A 61 13.39 -20.28 10.14
CA PHE A 61 12.93 -21.19 11.18
C PHE A 61 13.88 -21.24 12.37
N PHE A 62 15.18 -21.43 12.11
CA PHE A 62 16.16 -21.53 13.18
C PHE A 62 16.29 -20.22 13.96
N ARG A 63 16.12 -19.08 13.29
CA ARG A 63 16.04 -17.77 13.94
C ARG A 63 14.80 -17.67 14.84
N ASP A 64 13.63 -18.06 14.35
CA ASP A 64 12.38 -18.07 15.14
C ASP A 64 12.52 -19.00 16.36
N VAL A 65 13.13 -20.18 16.19
CA VAL A 65 13.42 -21.11 17.28
C VAL A 65 14.36 -20.48 18.33
N SER A 66 15.38 -19.75 17.88
CA SER A 66 16.33 -19.08 18.77
C SER A 66 15.69 -17.93 19.56
N ASN A 67 14.73 -17.21 18.96
CA ASN A 67 14.11 -16.04 19.57
C ASN A 67 12.90 -16.41 20.43
N ASP A 68 12.03 -17.28 19.91
CA ASP A 68 10.68 -17.52 20.46
C ASP A 68 10.49 -18.95 20.96
N GLY A 69 11.48 -19.83 20.75
CA GLY A 69 11.45 -21.23 21.15
C GLY A 69 10.77 -22.16 20.13
N VAL A 70 11.13 -23.45 20.20
CA VAL A 70 10.70 -24.48 19.22
C VAL A 70 9.18 -24.58 19.09
N LYS A 71 8.46 -24.55 20.22
CA LYS A 71 7.00 -24.70 20.23
C LYS A 71 6.30 -23.54 19.51
N SER A 72 6.71 -22.30 19.81
CA SER A 72 6.13 -21.10 19.21
C SER A 72 6.44 -20.99 17.72
N ALA A 73 7.69 -21.24 17.33
CA ALA A 73 8.09 -21.26 15.92
C ALA A 73 7.31 -22.31 15.09
N PHE A 74 7.04 -23.48 15.69
CA PHE A 74 6.25 -24.53 15.03
C PHE A 74 4.76 -24.17 14.94
N GLU A 75 4.15 -23.65 16.00
CA GLU A 75 2.75 -23.22 15.99
C GLU A 75 2.52 -22.08 14.97
N LYS A 76 3.44 -21.10 14.92
CA LYS A 76 3.42 -20.02 13.93
C LYS A 76 3.42 -20.57 12.50
N ARG A 77 4.30 -21.51 12.18
CA ARG A 77 4.35 -22.14 10.84
C ARG A 77 3.13 -23.00 10.53
N LYS A 78 2.68 -23.79 11.50
CA LYS A 78 1.49 -24.64 11.36
C LYS A 78 0.27 -23.80 11.01
N MET A 79 0.08 -22.69 11.71
CA MET A 79 -1.02 -21.76 11.51
C MET A 79 -1.06 -21.19 10.08
N TRP A 80 0.06 -20.63 9.59
CA TRP A 80 0.13 -20.11 8.21
C TRP A 80 -0.09 -21.19 7.14
N ASN A 81 0.42 -22.40 7.38
CA ASN A 81 0.21 -23.54 6.49
C ASN A 81 -1.26 -24.01 6.47
N GLU A 82 -1.95 -24.02 7.61
CA GLU A 82 -3.38 -24.38 7.71
C GLU A 82 -4.27 -23.34 7.03
N MET A 83 -3.96 -22.05 7.20
CA MET A 83 -4.65 -20.96 6.48
C MET A 83 -4.32 -20.92 4.99
N ARG A 84 -3.28 -21.65 4.55
CA ARG A 84 -2.78 -21.65 3.16
C ARG A 84 -2.44 -20.24 2.65
N MET A 85 -1.89 -19.39 3.54
CA MET A 85 -1.48 -18.02 3.23
C MET A 85 0.01 -17.82 3.51
N ASN A 86 0.66 -16.94 2.75
CA ASN A 86 2.02 -16.51 3.04
C ASN A 86 1.99 -15.40 4.11
N PRO A 87 2.79 -15.47 5.19
CA PRO A 87 2.86 -14.41 6.21
C PRO A 87 3.29 -13.02 5.68
N THR A 88 3.79 -12.93 4.45
CA THR A 88 4.20 -11.67 3.82
C THR A 88 3.31 -11.26 2.65
N ASP A 89 2.11 -11.85 2.56
CA ASP A 89 1.14 -11.59 1.49
C ASP A 89 0.41 -10.25 1.68
N LEU A 90 1.18 -9.16 1.58
CA LEU A 90 0.71 -7.78 1.73
C LEU A 90 0.16 -7.19 0.42
N ALA A 91 0.49 -7.81 -0.72
CA ALA A 91 0.00 -7.41 -2.04
C ALA A 91 0.03 -8.62 -3.01
N ASP A 92 -0.99 -8.73 -3.86
CA ASP A 92 -1.09 -9.79 -4.88
C ASP A 92 -0.02 -9.65 -5.98
N LEU A 93 0.44 -8.42 -6.21
CA LEU A 93 1.48 -8.08 -7.18
C LEU A 93 2.64 -7.39 -6.46
N SER A 94 3.86 -7.77 -6.84
CA SER A 94 5.10 -7.23 -6.28
C SER A 94 5.97 -6.53 -7.34
N GLY A 95 7.06 -5.92 -6.88
CA GLY A 95 8.12 -5.37 -7.73
C GLY A 95 8.79 -6.37 -8.70
N ALA A 96 8.46 -7.66 -8.62
CA ALA A 96 8.88 -8.64 -9.61
C ALA A 96 8.19 -8.48 -10.97
N THR A 97 6.96 -7.93 -10.99
CA THR A 97 6.20 -7.64 -12.23
C THR A 97 5.81 -6.16 -12.34
N LEU A 98 5.83 -5.43 -11.22
CA LEU A 98 5.49 -4.01 -11.17
C LEU A 98 6.73 -3.11 -11.21
N THR A 99 6.67 -2.08 -12.04
CA THR A 99 7.52 -0.90 -11.95
C THR A 99 6.69 0.25 -11.39
N TYR A 100 7.15 0.84 -10.27
CA TYR A 100 6.46 1.94 -9.61
C TYR A 100 6.95 3.29 -10.15
N LEU A 101 6.02 4.17 -10.51
CA LEU A 101 6.30 5.40 -11.24
C LEU A 101 5.88 6.62 -10.42
N THR A 102 6.64 7.71 -10.55
CA THR A 102 6.26 9.05 -10.10
C THR A 102 6.10 9.93 -11.33
N ASN A 103 4.89 10.48 -11.55
CA ASN A 103 4.55 11.29 -12.72
C ASN A 103 4.90 10.60 -14.06
N GLY A 104 4.69 9.28 -14.13
CA GLY A 104 5.03 8.46 -15.31
C GLY A 104 6.53 8.18 -15.49
N VAL A 105 7.38 8.63 -14.57
CA VAL A 105 8.84 8.45 -14.61
C VAL A 105 9.24 7.30 -13.68
N THR A 106 10.11 6.43 -14.17
CA THR A 106 10.67 5.31 -13.38
C THR A 106 11.53 5.83 -12.22
N PRO A 107 11.82 4.99 -11.21
CA PRO A 107 12.70 5.40 -10.12
C PRO A 107 14.07 5.84 -10.65
N ALA A 108 14.63 5.13 -11.65
CA ALA A 108 15.88 5.51 -12.29
C ALA A 108 15.80 6.89 -12.98
N GLY A 109 14.67 7.21 -13.63
CA GLY A 109 14.45 8.49 -14.28
C GLY A 109 14.30 9.68 -13.32
N ASN A 110 13.85 9.44 -12.08
CA ASN A 110 13.80 10.41 -10.97
C ASN A 110 13.15 11.76 -11.33
N TRP A 111 11.82 11.81 -11.31
CA TRP A 111 11.10 13.08 -11.48
C TRP A 111 11.62 14.15 -10.50
N THR A 112 11.85 15.38 -10.98
CA THR A 112 12.40 16.47 -10.16
C THR A 112 11.45 17.66 -10.07
N GLY A 113 11.09 18.07 -8.86
CA GLY A 113 10.41 19.32 -8.55
C GLY A 113 11.40 20.35 -8.03
N LEU A 114 11.33 21.60 -8.52
CA LEU A 114 12.23 22.67 -8.11
C LEU A 114 11.66 23.49 -6.96
N PHE A 115 12.51 23.95 -6.04
CA PHE A 115 12.10 24.87 -4.97
C PHE A 115 13.18 25.91 -4.67
N LYS A 116 12.79 26.96 -3.95
CA LYS A 116 13.72 27.87 -3.27
C LYS A 116 13.78 27.54 -1.78
N PRO A 117 14.95 27.54 -1.13
CA PRO A 117 15.03 27.25 0.30
C PRO A 117 14.08 28.13 1.13
N GLY A 118 13.28 27.49 1.99
CA GLY A 118 12.26 28.13 2.83
C GLY A 118 10.90 28.37 2.15
N GLU A 119 10.75 27.98 0.88
CA GLU A 119 9.48 28.05 0.15
C GLU A 119 8.47 27.03 0.73
N LYS A 120 7.20 27.42 0.90
CA LYS A 120 6.13 26.48 1.22
C LYS A 120 5.67 25.79 -0.05
N VAL A 121 6.01 24.52 -0.20
CA VAL A 121 5.65 23.71 -1.35
C VAL A 121 4.48 22.80 -0.96
N ARG A 122 3.38 22.88 -1.70
CA ARG A 122 2.28 21.92 -1.62
C ARG A 122 2.52 20.77 -2.59
N LEU A 123 2.52 19.56 -2.07
CA LEU A 123 2.59 18.33 -2.83
C LEU A 123 1.20 17.69 -2.81
N ARG A 124 0.58 17.58 -3.98
CA ARG A 124 -0.74 16.95 -4.18
C ARG A 124 -0.52 15.53 -4.63
N PHE A 125 -0.52 14.60 -3.69
CA PHE A 125 -0.33 13.18 -3.96
C PHE A 125 -1.62 12.55 -4.48
N ILE A 126 -1.51 11.81 -5.57
CA ILE A 126 -2.60 11.06 -6.17
C ILE A 126 -2.11 9.63 -6.35
N ASN A 127 -2.80 8.66 -5.75
CA ASN A 127 -2.51 7.26 -5.99
C ASN A 127 -3.33 6.76 -7.19
N GLY A 128 -2.79 6.88 -8.39
CA GLY A 128 -3.38 6.37 -9.63
C GLY A 128 -3.03 4.91 -9.92
N SER A 129 -2.48 4.19 -8.95
CA SER A 129 -2.14 2.77 -9.09
C SER A 129 -3.40 1.89 -9.08
N GLY A 130 -3.29 0.66 -9.58
CA GLY A 130 -4.39 -0.30 -9.54
C GLY A 130 -4.37 -1.23 -8.33
N ASN A 131 -3.22 -1.40 -7.68
CA ASN A 131 -3.05 -2.34 -6.56
C ASN A 131 -2.17 -1.79 -5.42
N THR A 132 -1.36 -0.77 -5.67
CA THR A 132 -0.25 -0.46 -4.78
C THR A 132 -0.64 0.54 -3.69
N PHE A 133 -0.52 0.11 -2.43
CA PHE A 133 -0.44 1.02 -1.30
C PHE A 133 0.97 1.58 -1.18
N TYR A 134 1.08 2.90 -1.03
CA TYR A 134 2.36 3.57 -0.88
C TYR A 134 2.54 4.13 0.52
N ASP A 135 3.70 3.87 1.10
CA ASP A 135 4.24 4.60 2.24
C ASP A 135 5.12 5.73 1.72
N VAL A 136 4.66 6.96 1.92
CA VAL A 136 5.34 8.15 1.42
C VAL A 136 6.06 8.86 2.55
N ARG A 137 7.37 9.05 2.36
CA ARG A 137 8.23 9.80 3.27
C ARG A 137 9.22 10.68 2.50
N ILE A 138 9.64 11.76 3.13
CA ILE A 138 10.71 12.64 2.63
C ILE A 138 11.75 12.78 3.75
N PRO A 139 12.82 11.95 3.77
CA PRO A 139 13.81 11.99 4.84
C PRO A 139 14.40 13.40 5.02
N GLY A 140 14.43 13.87 6.27
CA GLY A 140 14.88 15.22 6.61
C GLY A 140 13.81 16.32 6.43
N LEU A 141 12.58 15.99 6.01
CA LEU A 141 11.51 16.96 5.79
C LEU A 141 10.18 16.47 6.37
N LYS A 142 9.65 17.21 7.35
CA LYS A 142 8.34 16.90 7.95
C LYS A 142 7.21 17.15 6.95
N LEU A 143 6.27 16.22 6.91
CA LEU A 143 5.08 16.26 6.06
C LEU A 143 3.93 16.84 6.87
N LYS A 144 3.38 17.97 6.44
CA LYS A 144 2.17 18.53 7.05
C LYS A 144 0.97 18.20 6.17
N VAL A 145 0.23 17.15 6.51
CA VAL A 145 -0.99 16.74 5.81
C VAL A 145 -2.08 17.78 6.09
N ILE A 146 -2.70 18.28 5.03
CA ILE A 146 -3.68 19.37 5.08
C ILE A 146 -5.00 19.03 4.40
N GLN A 147 -4.99 18.04 3.50
CA GLN A 147 -6.18 17.58 2.80
C GLN A 147 -6.09 16.07 2.60
N VAL A 148 -7.22 15.37 2.75
CA VAL A 148 -7.38 13.96 2.35
C VAL A 148 -8.67 13.86 1.55
N ASP A 149 -8.62 13.25 0.37
CA ASP A 149 -9.76 13.01 -0.51
C ASP A 149 -10.60 14.26 -0.80
N GLY A 150 -9.90 15.38 -1.06
CA GLY A 150 -10.51 16.68 -1.34
C GLY A 150 -11.13 17.38 -0.12
N GLN A 151 -11.02 16.81 1.08
CA GLN A 151 -11.49 17.43 2.32
C GLN A 151 -10.33 18.05 3.08
N ASN A 152 -10.43 19.36 3.33
CA ASN A 152 -9.49 20.06 4.20
C ASN A 152 -9.60 19.53 5.64
N LEU A 153 -8.45 19.36 6.30
CA LEU A 153 -8.37 18.99 7.71
C LEU A 153 -7.51 19.98 8.50
N GLU A 154 -7.65 19.92 9.82
CA GLU A 154 -6.71 20.57 10.73
C GLU A 154 -5.31 19.99 10.54
N PRO A 155 -4.29 20.80 10.17
CA PRO A 155 -3.02 20.26 9.68
C PRO A 155 -2.31 19.31 10.65
N VAL A 156 -2.01 18.09 10.19
CA VAL A 156 -1.32 17.06 10.99
C VAL A 156 0.11 16.87 10.49
N SER A 157 1.08 16.91 11.40
CA SER A 157 2.50 16.72 11.05
C SER A 157 2.92 15.26 11.26
N VAL A 158 3.42 14.63 10.20
CA VAL A 158 3.85 13.22 10.17
C VAL A 158 5.24 13.09 9.52
N ASP A 159 5.91 11.97 9.77
CA ASP A 159 7.13 11.59 9.04
C ASP A 159 6.83 10.78 7.78
N GLU A 160 5.74 10.01 7.84
CA GLU A 160 5.30 9.11 6.80
C GLU A 160 3.77 9.03 6.84
N PHE A 161 3.15 8.83 5.68
CA PHE A 161 1.75 8.46 5.57
C PHE A 161 1.59 7.31 4.58
N ARG A 162 0.57 6.47 4.82
CA ARG A 162 0.15 5.39 3.93
C ARG A 162 -1.13 5.79 3.23
N PHE A 163 -1.22 5.53 1.93
CA PHE A 163 -2.45 5.73 1.17
C PHE A 163 -2.58 4.73 0.02
N GLY A 164 -3.81 4.32 -0.24
CA GLY A 164 -4.20 3.29 -1.18
C GLY A 164 -4.63 3.81 -2.54
N PRO A 165 -4.85 2.90 -3.51
CA PRO A 165 -5.37 3.23 -4.84
C PRO A 165 -6.62 4.12 -4.80
N GLY A 166 -6.61 5.21 -5.57
CA GLY A 166 -7.72 6.17 -5.67
C GLY A 166 -7.72 7.28 -4.62
N GLU A 167 -6.96 7.15 -3.54
CA GLU A 167 -6.88 8.18 -2.50
C GLU A 167 -5.99 9.36 -2.93
N THR A 168 -6.28 10.54 -2.36
CA THR A 168 -5.52 11.78 -2.59
C THR A 168 -5.15 12.47 -1.29
N TYR A 169 -3.92 12.96 -1.21
CA TYR A 169 -3.37 13.62 -0.02
C TYR A 169 -2.67 14.90 -0.44
N ASP A 170 -3.08 16.05 0.11
CA ASP A 170 -2.28 17.27 -0.02
C ASP A 170 -1.41 17.44 1.23
N VAL A 171 -0.14 17.67 0.99
CA VAL A 171 0.89 17.82 2.02
C VAL A 171 1.66 19.11 1.79
N LEU A 172 1.81 19.91 2.82
CA LEU A 172 2.74 21.04 2.84
C LEU A 172 4.10 20.61 3.36
N VAL A 173 5.14 21.07 2.67
CA VAL A 173 6.54 20.93 3.08
C VAL A 173 7.27 22.26 2.95
N GLU A 174 8.32 22.46 3.75
CA GLU A 174 9.14 23.67 3.74
C GLU A 174 10.64 23.28 3.65
N PRO A 175 11.12 22.91 2.45
CA PRO A 175 12.49 22.42 2.25
C PRO A 175 13.53 23.54 2.44
N ARG A 176 14.67 23.21 3.08
CA ARG A 176 15.74 24.18 3.39
C ARG A 176 17.12 23.78 2.86
N ASP A 177 17.39 22.49 2.75
CA ASP A 177 18.61 21.95 2.16
C ASP A 177 18.53 21.97 0.63
N ASP A 178 19.59 21.51 -0.06
CA ASP A 178 19.68 21.59 -1.52
C ASP A 178 18.77 20.59 -2.26
N ALA A 179 18.52 19.42 -1.65
CA ALA A 179 17.70 18.38 -2.24
C ALA A 179 17.08 17.44 -1.19
N TYR A 180 15.90 16.91 -1.50
CA TYR A 180 15.17 15.93 -0.70
C TYR A 180 14.57 14.85 -1.61
N THR A 181 14.68 13.58 -1.24
CA THR A 181 14.05 12.48 -1.99
C THR A 181 12.62 12.28 -1.53
N ILE A 182 11.67 12.40 -2.46
CA ILE A 182 10.31 11.88 -2.27
C ILE A 182 10.38 10.38 -2.48
N PHE A 183 10.24 9.61 -1.40
CA PHE A 183 10.32 8.17 -1.42
C PHE A 183 8.94 7.57 -1.18
N SER A 184 8.42 6.86 -2.17
CA SER A 184 7.09 6.25 -2.13
C SER A 184 7.24 4.74 -2.23
N GLN A 185 7.35 4.08 -1.09
CA GLN A 185 7.62 2.65 -1.01
C GLN A 185 6.33 1.84 -1.11
N SER A 186 6.35 0.70 -1.79
CA SER A 186 5.23 -0.23 -1.76
C SER A 186 5.08 -0.85 -0.36
N MET A 187 3.84 -1.03 0.09
CA MET A 187 3.52 -1.59 1.42
C MET A 187 4.13 -2.99 1.65
N ASP A 188 4.19 -3.80 0.60
CA ASP A 188 4.80 -5.15 0.60
C ASP A 188 6.33 -5.14 0.63
N ARG A 189 6.95 -3.96 0.61
CA ARG A 189 8.40 -3.74 0.69
C ARG A 189 9.18 -4.39 -0.45
N THR A 190 8.57 -4.53 -1.62
CA THR A 190 9.22 -5.14 -2.80
C THR A 190 9.76 -4.12 -3.80
N GLY A 191 9.36 -2.86 -3.70
CA GLY A 191 9.95 -1.77 -4.45
C GLY A 191 9.47 -0.39 -4.02
N TYR A 192 9.73 0.61 -4.87
CA TYR A 192 9.39 2.00 -4.59
C TYR A 192 9.31 2.81 -5.88
N ALA A 193 8.51 3.87 -5.86
CA ALA A 193 8.64 5.01 -6.75
C ALA A 193 9.49 6.10 -6.07
N ARG A 194 10.14 6.97 -6.84
CA ARG A 194 10.83 8.14 -6.28
C ARG A 194 10.75 9.36 -7.17
N GLY A 195 10.80 10.51 -6.51
CA GLY A 195 11.13 11.80 -7.09
C GLY A 195 12.13 12.55 -6.21
N THR A 196 12.54 13.73 -6.65
CA THR A 196 13.43 14.62 -5.90
C THR A 196 12.87 16.03 -5.90
N LEU A 197 12.80 16.65 -4.73
CA LEU A 197 12.72 18.10 -4.62
C LEU A 197 14.14 18.64 -4.61
N ALA A 198 14.47 19.65 -5.42
CA ALA A 198 15.81 20.24 -5.43
C ALA A 198 15.82 21.74 -5.77
N VAL A 199 16.88 22.44 -5.36
CA VAL A 199 17.08 23.86 -5.72
C VAL A 199 17.45 24.08 -7.20
N ARG A 200 17.90 23.02 -7.89
CA ARG A 200 18.18 23.00 -9.32
C ARG A 200 18.11 21.59 -9.89
N ALA A 201 17.89 21.48 -11.19
CA ALA A 201 17.86 20.19 -11.89
C ALA A 201 19.18 19.43 -11.77
N GLY A 202 19.08 18.09 -11.74
CA GLY A 202 20.22 17.16 -11.68
C GLY A 202 20.83 16.97 -10.28
N LEU A 203 20.34 17.66 -9.26
CA LEU A 203 20.65 17.34 -7.86
C LEU A 203 19.79 16.17 -7.39
N ASN A 204 20.39 15.29 -6.59
CA ASN A 204 19.73 14.16 -5.98
C ASN A 204 20.12 14.10 -4.50
N ALA A 205 19.17 13.73 -3.63
CA ALA A 205 19.46 13.39 -2.25
C ALA A 205 19.70 11.87 -2.10
N GLN A 206 20.12 11.46 -0.90
CA GLN A 206 20.27 10.03 -0.58
C GLN A 206 18.91 9.33 -0.72
N VAL A 207 18.92 8.21 -1.44
CA VAL A 207 17.74 7.36 -1.62
C VAL A 207 17.69 6.39 -0.46
N PRO A 208 16.58 6.35 0.31
CA PRO A 208 16.40 5.36 1.36
C PRO A 208 16.53 3.94 0.84
N ALA A 209 17.05 3.04 1.69
CA ALA A 209 16.87 1.62 1.47
C ALA A 209 15.40 1.25 1.65
N VAL A 210 14.96 0.24 0.91
CA VAL A 210 13.66 -0.41 1.11
C VAL A 210 13.70 -1.08 2.48
N ASP A 211 12.73 -0.76 3.34
CA ASP A 211 12.53 -1.41 4.64
C ASP A 211 12.37 -2.92 4.49
N LYS A 212 12.62 -3.66 5.58
CA LYS A 212 12.47 -5.11 5.57
C LYS A 212 10.99 -5.50 5.55
N PRO A 213 10.61 -6.57 4.83
CA PRO A 213 9.27 -7.13 4.93
C PRO A 213 8.97 -7.56 6.37
N GLU A 214 7.82 -7.15 6.88
CA GLU A 214 7.32 -7.57 8.19
C GLU A 214 6.35 -8.74 8.03
N TRP A 215 6.34 -9.64 9.00
CA TRP A 215 5.38 -10.74 9.01
C TRP A 215 4.05 -10.25 9.56
N LEU A 216 2.98 -10.53 8.83
CA LEU A 216 1.63 -10.33 9.32
C LEU A 216 1.43 -11.17 10.59
N THR A 217 0.67 -10.62 11.52
CA THR A 217 0.20 -11.29 12.72
C THR A 217 -1.29 -11.62 12.58
N MET A 218 -1.82 -12.46 13.47
CA MET A 218 -3.26 -12.76 13.45
C MET A 218 -4.13 -11.54 13.71
N ASN A 219 -3.62 -10.55 14.46
CA ASN A 219 -4.34 -9.29 14.69
C ASN A 219 -4.46 -8.47 13.40
N ASP A 220 -3.47 -8.57 12.51
CA ASP A 220 -3.48 -7.87 11.21
C ASP A 220 -4.47 -8.52 10.23
N MET A 221 -4.68 -9.84 10.36
CA MET A 221 -5.57 -10.61 9.48
C MET A 221 -7.03 -10.62 9.92
N MET A 222 -7.28 -10.79 11.23
CA MET A 222 -8.63 -11.03 11.76
C MET A 222 -9.21 -9.79 12.48
N GLY A 223 -8.47 -8.67 12.46
CA GLY A 223 -8.71 -7.55 13.37
C GLY A 223 -8.50 -7.96 14.83
N GLY A 224 -8.76 -7.05 15.77
CA GLY A 224 -8.60 -7.27 17.22
C GLY A 224 -9.50 -8.34 17.86
N MET A 225 -10.05 -9.29 17.08
CA MET A 225 -10.85 -10.43 17.56
C MET A 225 -10.02 -11.49 18.29
N GLY A 226 -8.69 -11.33 18.41
CA GLY A 226 -7.82 -12.17 19.25
C GLY A 226 -8.19 -12.21 20.75
N GLY A 227 -9.13 -11.36 21.21
CA GLY A 227 -9.70 -11.40 22.55
C GLY A 227 -10.82 -12.43 22.79
N MET A 228 -11.30 -13.15 21.76
CA MET A 228 -12.33 -14.20 21.91
C MET A 228 -11.76 -15.62 22.03
N GLY A 229 -10.55 -15.76 22.57
CA GLY A 229 -9.96 -17.04 22.97
C GLY A 229 -10.67 -17.64 24.20
N GLY A 230 -11.90 -18.11 24.02
CA GLY A 230 -12.69 -18.71 25.10
C GLY A 230 -13.99 -19.41 24.69
N MET A 231 -14.34 -19.47 23.40
CA MET A 231 -15.45 -20.33 22.97
C MET A 231 -14.93 -21.73 22.65
N ASP A 232 -15.05 -22.59 23.65
CA ASP A 232 -14.87 -24.03 23.57
C ASP A 232 -15.89 -24.62 22.58
N HIS A 233 -15.47 -24.79 21.33
CA HIS A 233 -16.29 -25.42 20.28
C HIS A 233 -16.50 -26.92 20.52
N SER A 234 -15.96 -27.52 21.60
CA SER A 234 -16.16 -28.93 21.92
C SER A 234 -17.54 -29.26 22.48
N LYS A 235 -18.45 -28.27 22.59
CA LYS A 235 -19.82 -28.46 23.09
C LYS A 235 -20.93 -28.20 22.08
N MET A 236 -20.60 -28.00 20.80
CA MET A 236 -21.62 -28.04 19.75
C MET A 236 -21.97 -29.51 19.45
N ASP A 237 -22.85 -30.07 20.29
CA ASP A 237 -23.53 -31.33 20.03
C ASP A 237 -24.36 -31.20 18.75
N MET A 238 -23.86 -31.79 17.66
CA MET A 238 -24.57 -31.92 16.38
C MET A 238 -25.62 -33.04 16.43
N GLY A 239 -26.34 -33.17 17.54
CA GLY A 239 -27.27 -34.26 17.84
C GLY A 239 -28.75 -33.96 17.63
N GLY A 240 -29.11 -32.82 17.00
CA GLY A 240 -30.51 -32.38 16.99
C GLY A 240 -30.91 -31.44 15.85
N MET A 241 -30.62 -31.76 14.59
CA MET A 241 -31.31 -31.14 13.46
C MET A 241 -32.30 -32.12 12.83
N ASN A 242 -33.56 -31.96 13.25
CA ASN A 242 -34.73 -32.62 12.68
C ASN A 242 -34.87 -32.26 11.19
N GLN A 243 -34.74 -33.26 10.32
CA GLN A 243 -34.98 -33.13 8.87
C GLN A 243 -36.48 -32.99 8.60
N GLY A 244 -36.99 -31.75 8.59
CA GLY A 244 -38.40 -31.53 8.30
C GLY A 244 -38.74 -30.08 8.00
N SER A 245 -38.29 -29.58 6.84
CA SER A 245 -39.01 -28.60 5.99
C SER A 245 -38.05 -27.81 5.09
N MET A 246 -37.77 -28.32 3.90
CA MET A 246 -37.33 -27.50 2.76
C MET A 246 -38.12 -27.95 1.55
N ALA A 247 -39.26 -27.29 1.32
CA ALA A 247 -39.95 -27.33 0.05
C ALA A 247 -39.06 -26.66 -1.01
N GLY A 248 -38.87 -27.36 -2.13
CA GLY A 248 -37.90 -27.02 -3.16
C GLY A 248 -38.06 -25.63 -3.74
N MET A 249 -36.93 -24.94 -3.91
CA MET A 249 -36.80 -23.79 -4.80
C MET A 249 -36.10 -24.26 -6.07
N ASN A 250 -36.86 -24.26 -7.15
CA ASN A 250 -36.49 -24.68 -8.49
C ASN A 250 -35.53 -23.65 -9.12
N HIS A 251 -34.37 -24.10 -9.58
CA HIS A 251 -33.47 -23.32 -10.42
C HIS A 251 -33.96 -23.33 -11.87
N GLY A 252 -34.36 -22.19 -12.41
CA GLY A 252 -34.49 -22.03 -13.86
C GLY A 252 -35.56 -21.04 -14.31
N ALA A 253 -35.18 -19.76 -14.43
CA ALA A 253 -35.79 -18.84 -15.40
C ALA A 253 -34.87 -17.62 -15.56
N MET A 254 -33.95 -17.68 -16.54
CA MET A 254 -33.47 -16.47 -17.20
C MET A 254 -34.46 -16.13 -18.31
N THR A 255 -35.15 -15.00 -18.18
CA THR A 255 -35.79 -14.32 -19.31
C THR A 255 -34.95 -13.09 -19.63
N MET A 256 -34.38 -13.09 -20.84
CA MET A 256 -33.87 -11.88 -21.47
C MET A 256 -35.06 -11.01 -21.87
N ASP A 257 -34.98 -9.73 -21.55
CA ASP A 257 -35.41 -8.60 -22.38
C ASP A 257 -34.47 -7.42 -22.08
#